data_AF-A0A959CS65-F1
#
_entry.id   AF-A0A959CS65-F1
#
_cell.length_a   1.000
_cell.length_b   1.000
_cell.length_c   1.000
_cell.angle_alpha   90.00
_cell.angle_beta   90.00
_cell.angle_gamma   90.00
#
_symmetry.space_group_name_H-M   'P 1'
#
loop_
_entity.id
_entity.type
_entity.pdbx_description
1 polymer ?
#
loop_
_entity_poly.entity_id
_entity_poly.type
_entity_poly.pdbx_seq_one_letter_code
_entity_poly.pdbx_strand_id
1 'polypeptide(L)'
;VTAMEMPRTIHDFGGFPKALFDVQYPAPGSPGVAKEAQSLITKTEVGLDDKWGLDHGAWSVIKHLYPEADVPVIQLSLDYNKPAKYHYELARELATLRRKGVLIVGSGNMVHNLRMVAWTQLDEPGFGYDWAIEANEKMKKFILTGDHQQLIDYGAQGRAFQLAIPTPEHYLPLLYALALKEEDEEVSLFNDKAVGGSLTMTSVKIGNAE
;
A
#
# COMPACT_ATOMS: atom_id res chain seq x y z
N VAL A 1 10.19 10.88 -4.42
CA VAL A 1 8.78 11.29 -4.64
C VAL A 1 8.66 11.83 -6.04
N THR A 2 7.69 11.39 -6.84
CA THR A 2 7.48 11.96 -8.18
C THR A 2 7.05 13.43 -8.08
N ALA A 3 7.66 14.30 -8.88
CA ALA A 3 7.45 15.75 -8.81
C ALA A 3 7.10 16.40 -10.17
N MET A 4 6.74 15.59 -11.16
CA MET A 4 6.29 16.05 -12.49
C MET A 4 4.88 16.65 -12.45
N GLU A 5 4.58 17.59 -13.34
CA GLU A 5 3.20 18.07 -13.57
C GLU A 5 2.33 17.03 -14.29
N MET A 6 2.93 16.21 -15.16
CA MET A 6 2.24 15.15 -15.90
C MET A 6 3.07 13.86 -15.86
N PRO A 7 2.98 13.07 -14.76
CA PRO A 7 3.66 11.80 -14.68
C PRO A 7 3.12 10.82 -15.72
N ARG A 8 4.01 10.13 -16.44
CA ARG A 8 3.60 9.06 -17.36
C ARG A 8 3.08 7.84 -16.58
N THR A 9 2.17 7.08 -17.18
CA THR A 9 1.87 5.72 -16.72
C THR A 9 3.04 4.80 -17.08
N ILE A 10 3.56 4.03 -16.13
CA ILE A 10 4.58 3.00 -16.37
C ILE A 10 4.05 1.60 -16.11
N HIS A 11 4.65 0.63 -16.80
CA HIS A 11 4.35 -0.79 -16.69
C HIS A 11 5.63 -1.51 -16.25
N ASP A 12 5.80 -1.63 -14.94
CA ASP A 12 7.00 -2.16 -14.26
C ASP A 12 6.88 -3.64 -13.90
N PHE A 13 6.03 -4.38 -14.62
CA PHE A 13 5.75 -5.80 -14.44
C PHE A 13 5.91 -6.59 -15.75
N GLY A 14 5.99 -7.92 -15.65
CA GLY A 14 6.17 -8.83 -16.79
C GLY A 14 5.38 -10.13 -16.63
N GLY A 15 5.16 -10.84 -17.74
CA GLY A 15 4.44 -12.13 -17.75
C GLY A 15 2.91 -12.03 -17.83
N PHE A 16 2.38 -10.84 -18.14
CA PHE A 16 0.94 -10.58 -18.19
C PHE A 16 0.43 -10.31 -19.63
N PRO A 17 -0.89 -10.41 -19.88
CA PRO A 17 -1.47 -10.13 -21.19
C PRO A 17 -1.27 -8.68 -21.66
N LYS A 18 -1.20 -8.47 -22.99
CA LYS A 18 -1.05 -7.14 -23.61
C LYS A 18 -2.07 -6.11 -23.11
N ALA A 19 -3.30 -6.55 -22.83
CA ALA A 19 -4.36 -5.69 -22.30
C ALA A 19 -3.95 -4.92 -21.03
N LEU A 20 -3.08 -5.49 -20.19
CA LEU A 20 -2.55 -4.80 -19.00
C LEU A 20 -1.49 -3.75 -19.35
N PHE A 21 -0.71 -3.95 -20.42
CA PHE A 21 0.28 -2.99 -20.92
C PHE A 21 -0.34 -1.85 -21.73
N ASP A 22 -1.59 -2.02 -22.18
CA ASP A 22 -2.34 -1.00 -22.91
C ASP A 22 -3.08 -0.03 -21.98
N VAL A 23 -3.08 -0.28 -20.67
CA VAL A 23 -3.71 0.61 -19.68
C VAL A 23 -2.96 1.94 -19.63
N GLN A 24 -3.72 3.03 -19.60
CA GLN A 24 -3.19 4.37 -19.34
C GLN A 24 -3.98 5.00 -18.21
N TYR A 25 -3.30 5.78 -17.38
CA TYR A 25 -3.89 6.54 -16.30
C TYR A 25 -3.18 7.90 -16.18
N PRO A 26 -3.62 8.90 -16.99
CA PRO A 26 -2.91 10.15 -17.18
C PRO A 26 -3.27 11.19 -16.10
N ALA A 27 -3.22 10.80 -14.83
CA ALA A 27 -3.51 11.71 -13.73
C ALA A 27 -2.45 12.83 -13.68
N PRO A 28 -2.84 14.10 -13.46
CA PRO A 28 -1.87 15.16 -13.26
C PRO A 28 -1.03 14.88 -12.01
N GLY A 29 0.19 15.39 -11.96
CA GLY A 29 1.00 15.37 -10.75
C GLY A 29 0.81 16.63 -9.92
N SER A 30 1.44 16.67 -8.75
CA SER A 30 1.44 17.87 -7.90
C SER A 30 2.86 18.17 -7.39
N PRO A 31 3.67 18.93 -8.15
CA PRO A 31 5.01 19.32 -7.74
C PRO A 31 5.02 20.07 -6.39
N GLY A 32 3.96 20.83 -6.11
CA GLY A 32 3.77 21.52 -4.83
C GLY A 32 3.64 20.56 -3.66
N VAL A 33 2.76 19.56 -3.76
CA VAL A 33 2.60 18.54 -2.71
C VAL A 33 3.86 17.68 -2.59
N ALA A 34 4.56 17.39 -3.69
CA ALA A 34 5.82 16.65 -3.67
C ALA A 34 6.92 17.39 -2.87
N LYS A 35 7.08 18.70 -3.09
CA LYS A 35 8.01 19.56 -2.33
C LYS A 35 7.61 19.67 -0.86
N GLU A 36 6.32 19.70 -0.60
CA GLU A 36 5.83 19.71 0.77
C GLU A 36 6.13 18.40 1.50
N ALA A 37 5.86 17.25 0.87
CA ALA A 37 6.22 15.94 1.40
C ALA A 37 7.73 15.83 1.67
N GLN A 38 8.56 16.32 0.75
CA GLN A 38 10.02 16.40 0.95
C GLN A 38 10.38 17.26 2.17
N SER A 39 9.70 18.40 2.38
CA SER A 39 10.00 19.33 3.48
C SER A 39 9.53 18.80 4.84
N LEU A 40 8.46 17.99 4.87
CA LEU A 40 7.93 17.36 6.08
C LEU A 40 8.79 16.19 6.54
N ILE A 41 9.35 15.42 5.61
CA ILE A 41 10.19 14.27 5.94
C ILE A 41 11.59 14.75 6.34
N THR A 42 11.91 14.59 7.62
CA THR A 42 13.22 14.92 8.21
C THR A 42 14.07 13.68 8.48
N LYS A 43 13.46 12.49 8.50
CA LYS A 43 14.15 11.22 8.80
C LYS A 43 15.21 10.82 7.76
N THR A 44 15.04 11.31 6.54
CA THR A 44 15.94 11.02 5.42
C THR A 44 15.84 12.12 4.38
N GLU A 45 16.84 12.20 3.52
CA GLU A 45 16.78 13.07 2.35
C GLU A 45 15.82 12.47 1.32
N VAL A 46 14.76 13.20 1.01
CA VAL A 46 13.78 12.79 0.01
C VAL A 46 14.13 13.41 -1.34
N GLY A 47 14.47 12.59 -2.31
CA GLY A 47 14.65 13.03 -3.69
C GLY A 47 13.32 13.34 -4.38
N LEU A 48 13.28 14.45 -5.13
CA LEU A 48 12.23 14.73 -6.10
C LEU A 48 12.62 14.11 -7.44
N ASP A 49 11.72 13.30 -7.99
CA ASP A 49 11.96 12.58 -9.24
C ASP A 49 11.05 13.09 -10.36
N ASP A 50 11.67 13.55 -11.44
CA ASP A 50 11.00 14.12 -12.60
C ASP A 50 10.92 13.16 -13.79
N LYS A 51 11.09 11.84 -13.58
CA LYS A 51 11.31 10.87 -14.68
C LYS A 51 10.58 9.53 -14.56
N TRP A 52 10.27 9.05 -13.36
CA TRP A 52 9.76 7.71 -13.09
C TRP A 52 8.40 7.51 -13.74
N GLY A 53 7.35 8.06 -13.13
CA GLY A 53 5.95 7.95 -13.54
C GLY A 53 5.09 7.33 -12.44
N LEU A 54 3.84 7.01 -12.75
CA LEU A 54 2.94 6.24 -11.89
C LEU A 54 3.07 4.77 -12.24
N ASP A 55 3.50 3.95 -11.29
CA ASP A 55 3.70 2.50 -11.47
C ASP A 55 2.44 1.67 -11.27
N HIS A 56 2.53 0.37 -11.56
CA HIS A 56 1.39 -0.54 -11.44
C HIS A 56 0.78 -0.54 -10.04
N GLY A 57 1.61 -0.48 -8.99
CA GLY A 57 1.12 -0.39 -7.62
C GLY A 57 0.24 0.85 -7.40
N ALA A 58 0.61 1.99 -7.99
CA ALA A 58 -0.16 3.22 -7.91
C ALA A 58 -1.41 3.22 -8.81
N TRP A 59 -1.24 3.06 -10.13
CA TRP A 59 -2.35 3.28 -11.06
C TRP A 59 -3.39 2.15 -11.03
N SER A 60 -3.03 0.92 -10.68
CA SER A 60 -3.97 -0.21 -10.69
C SER A 60 -5.09 -0.05 -9.66
N VAL A 61 -4.83 0.64 -8.56
CA VAL A 61 -5.83 0.95 -7.53
C VAL A 61 -6.52 2.28 -7.84
N ILE A 62 -5.75 3.35 -8.04
CA ILE A 62 -6.30 4.71 -8.12
C ILE A 62 -7.23 4.88 -9.33
N LYS A 63 -6.98 4.18 -10.44
CA LYS A 63 -7.89 4.22 -11.62
C LYS A 63 -9.31 3.76 -11.34
N HIS A 64 -9.53 2.95 -10.31
CA HIS A 64 -10.85 2.50 -9.93
C HIS A 64 -11.53 3.44 -8.92
N LEU A 65 -10.73 4.19 -8.15
CA LEU A 65 -11.24 5.22 -7.24
C LEU A 65 -11.60 6.50 -8.01
N TYR A 66 -10.74 6.92 -8.93
CA TYR A 66 -10.87 8.16 -9.72
C TYR A 66 -10.69 7.84 -11.22
N PRO A 67 -11.70 7.24 -11.89
CA PRO A 67 -11.57 6.74 -13.26
C PRO A 67 -11.26 7.82 -14.30
N GLU A 68 -11.68 9.07 -14.07
CA GLU A 68 -11.45 10.18 -14.98
C GLU A 68 -10.03 10.78 -14.89
N ALA A 69 -9.20 10.30 -13.95
CA ALA A 69 -7.83 10.77 -13.74
C ALA A 69 -7.74 12.30 -13.51
N ASP A 70 -8.73 12.88 -12.84
CA ASP A 70 -8.89 14.31 -12.61
C ASP A 70 -8.35 14.78 -11.23
N VAL A 71 -7.92 13.85 -10.39
CA VAL A 71 -7.26 14.12 -9.10
C VAL A 71 -5.74 14.05 -9.27
N PRO A 72 -4.98 15.06 -8.82
CA PRO A 72 -3.52 15.00 -8.85
C PRO A 72 -2.93 13.87 -8.02
N VAL A 73 -1.98 13.12 -8.58
CA VAL A 73 -1.31 11.98 -7.94
C VAL A 73 0.19 12.20 -7.89
N ILE A 74 0.79 11.97 -6.72
CA ILE A 74 2.23 11.81 -6.56
C ILE A 74 2.53 10.46 -5.94
N GLN A 75 3.71 9.93 -6.22
CA GLN A 75 4.15 8.63 -5.74
C GLN A 75 5.37 8.78 -4.82
N LEU A 76 5.29 8.21 -3.63
CA LEU A 76 6.40 8.08 -2.68
C LEU A 76 6.94 6.65 -2.74
N SER A 77 8.22 6.49 -3.08
CA SER A 77 8.90 5.19 -3.10
C SER A 77 9.25 4.70 -1.70
N LEU A 78 9.44 3.39 -1.58
CA LEU A 78 9.92 2.74 -0.35
C LEU A 78 11.42 2.46 -0.44
N ASP A 79 12.17 2.70 0.65
CA ASP A 79 13.55 2.21 0.77
C ASP A 79 13.54 0.75 1.26
N TYR A 80 13.84 -0.17 0.35
CA TYR A 80 13.83 -1.62 0.59
C TYR A 80 14.78 -2.07 1.72
N ASN A 81 15.81 -1.28 2.03
CA ASN A 81 16.84 -1.67 3.00
C ASN A 81 16.50 -1.25 4.43
N LYS A 82 15.31 -0.67 4.68
CA LYS A 82 14.93 -0.15 5.99
C LYS A 82 13.92 -1.07 6.69
N PRO A 83 13.96 -1.16 8.03
CA PRO A 83 13.03 -2.00 8.78
C PRO A 83 11.63 -1.39 8.84
N ALA A 84 10.59 -2.20 9.10
CA ALA A 84 9.21 -1.74 9.25
C ALA A 84 9.03 -0.57 10.24
N LYS A 85 9.71 -0.62 11.38
CA LYS A 85 9.69 0.48 12.36
C LYS A 85 10.16 1.80 11.74
N TYR A 86 11.17 1.74 10.86
CA TYR A 86 11.67 2.93 10.19
C TYR A 86 10.59 3.58 9.32
N HIS A 87 9.91 2.76 8.52
CA HIS A 87 8.83 3.19 7.65
C HIS A 87 7.64 3.76 8.41
N TYR A 88 7.23 3.07 9.49
CA TYR A 88 6.14 3.53 10.34
C TYR A 88 6.42 4.92 10.93
N GLU A 89 7.62 5.13 11.48
CA GLU A 89 8.04 6.44 12.00
C GLU A 89 8.13 7.52 10.91
N LEU A 90 8.68 7.20 9.74
CA LEU A 90 8.75 8.14 8.61
C LEU A 90 7.34 8.55 8.15
N ALA A 91 6.42 7.60 8.06
CA ALA A 91 5.05 7.87 7.64
C ALA A 91 4.33 8.86 8.57
N ARG A 92 4.60 8.83 9.89
CA ARG A 92 4.03 9.80 10.84
C ARG A 92 4.37 11.25 10.50
N GLU A 93 5.52 11.50 9.86
CA GLU A 93 5.93 12.86 9.45
C GLU A 93 5.04 13.41 8.32
N LEU A 94 4.29 12.55 7.63
CA LEU A 94 3.36 12.94 6.56
C LEU A 94 1.95 13.31 7.06
N ALA A 95 1.68 13.23 8.37
CA ALA A 95 0.35 13.50 8.95
C ALA A 95 -0.23 14.86 8.54
N THR A 96 0.61 15.89 8.43
CA THR A 96 0.19 17.24 8.02
C THR A 96 -0.44 17.28 6.62
N LEU A 97 -0.03 16.40 5.70
CA LEU A 97 -0.62 16.35 4.36
C LEU A 97 -2.11 15.98 4.40
N ARG A 98 -2.51 15.08 5.31
CA ARG A 98 -3.92 14.70 5.48
C ARG A 98 -4.78 15.91 5.85
N ARG A 99 -4.29 16.76 6.74
CA ARG A 99 -4.95 18.02 7.16
C ARG A 99 -5.00 19.09 6.07
N LYS A 100 -4.24 18.91 4.99
CA LYS A 100 -4.24 19.77 3.79
C LYS A 100 -5.05 19.18 2.63
N GLY A 101 -5.86 18.16 2.89
CA GLY A 101 -6.74 17.55 1.89
C GLY A 101 -6.04 16.53 0.99
N VAL A 102 -4.86 16.03 1.37
CA VAL A 102 -4.19 14.96 0.64
C VAL A 102 -4.69 13.59 1.13
N LEU A 103 -5.30 12.82 0.23
CA LEU A 103 -5.60 11.42 0.47
C LEU A 103 -4.32 10.58 0.37
N ILE A 104 -4.00 9.82 1.41
CA ILE A 104 -2.87 8.89 1.42
C ILE A 104 -3.38 7.48 1.11
N VAL A 105 -2.85 6.87 0.06
CA VAL A 105 -3.20 5.52 -0.38
C VAL A 105 -1.97 4.62 -0.29
N GLY A 106 -2.05 3.60 0.55
CA GLY A 106 -1.10 2.48 0.56
C GLY A 106 -1.62 1.34 -0.31
N SER A 107 -0.91 1.01 -1.39
CA SER A 107 -1.27 -0.10 -2.29
C SER A 107 -0.31 -1.26 -2.10
N GLY A 108 -0.85 -2.43 -1.76
CA GLY A 108 -0.09 -3.63 -1.42
C GLY A 108 -0.99 -4.77 -0.97
N ASN A 109 -0.45 -5.72 -0.23
CA ASN A 109 -1.16 -6.88 0.28
C ASN A 109 -0.61 -7.30 1.65
N MET A 110 -1.52 -7.66 2.57
CA MET A 110 -1.16 -8.15 3.91
C MET A 110 -0.58 -9.57 3.85
N VAL A 111 -1.15 -10.40 2.98
CA VAL A 111 -0.65 -11.74 2.63
C VAL A 111 -0.35 -11.74 1.15
N HIS A 112 0.91 -11.97 0.80
CA HIS A 112 1.38 -11.94 -0.58
C HIS A 112 2.52 -12.93 -0.83
N ASN A 113 2.17 -14.14 -1.30
CA ASN A 113 3.18 -15.14 -1.67
C ASN A 113 2.90 -15.77 -3.03
N LEU A 114 3.38 -15.10 -4.09
CA LEU A 114 3.20 -15.55 -5.47
C LEU A 114 3.77 -16.95 -5.76
N ARG A 115 4.75 -17.42 -4.98
CA ARG A 115 5.32 -18.78 -5.15
C ARG A 115 4.35 -19.88 -4.71
N MET A 116 3.33 -19.53 -3.92
CA MET A 116 2.37 -20.46 -3.35
C MET A 116 0.99 -20.33 -3.99
N VAL A 117 0.81 -19.52 -5.03
CA VAL A 117 -0.52 -19.31 -5.64
C VAL A 117 -1.08 -20.61 -6.20
N ALA A 118 -2.26 -20.97 -5.74
CA ALA A 118 -3.07 -22.04 -6.28
C ALA A 118 -3.77 -21.57 -7.57
N TRP A 119 -3.07 -21.64 -8.70
CA TRP A 119 -3.55 -21.16 -10.00
C TRP A 119 -4.88 -21.82 -10.43
N THR A 120 -5.12 -23.07 -10.04
CA THR A 120 -6.38 -23.79 -10.33
C THR A 120 -7.56 -23.31 -9.48
N GLN A 121 -7.30 -22.56 -8.42
CA GLN A 121 -8.28 -22.07 -7.44
C GLN A 121 -8.44 -20.55 -7.51
N LEU A 122 -7.96 -19.88 -8.58
CA LEU A 122 -8.05 -18.42 -8.71
C LEU A 122 -9.49 -17.92 -8.72
N ASP A 123 -10.37 -18.66 -9.39
CA ASP A 123 -11.78 -18.34 -9.51
C ASP A 123 -12.62 -18.86 -8.33
N GLU A 124 -12.01 -19.57 -7.37
CA GLU A 124 -12.70 -20.04 -6.17
C GLU A 124 -12.76 -18.92 -5.11
N PRO A 125 -13.95 -18.36 -4.81
CA PRO A 125 -14.04 -17.21 -3.93
C PRO A 125 -13.65 -17.57 -2.49
N GLY A 126 -12.66 -16.88 -1.94
CA GLY A 126 -12.28 -17.03 -0.54
C GLY A 126 -11.37 -18.22 -0.24
N PHE A 127 -10.88 -18.95 -1.26
CA PHE A 127 -9.90 -20.01 -1.05
C PHE A 127 -8.59 -19.45 -0.48
N GLY A 128 -8.27 -19.86 0.74
CA GLY A 128 -7.07 -19.47 1.49
C GLY A 128 -6.44 -20.68 2.17
N TYR A 129 -5.11 -20.79 2.14
CA TYR A 129 -4.43 -21.78 2.97
C TYR A 129 -4.56 -21.43 4.45
N ASP A 130 -4.53 -22.43 5.32
CA ASP A 130 -4.65 -22.24 6.76
C ASP A 130 -3.68 -21.18 7.31
N TRP A 131 -2.42 -21.20 6.85
CA TRP A 131 -1.42 -20.21 7.26
C TRP A 131 -1.72 -18.79 6.75
N ALA A 132 -2.33 -18.67 5.58
CA ALA A 132 -2.70 -17.38 4.99
C ALA A 132 -3.89 -16.78 5.76
N ILE A 133 -4.88 -17.61 6.09
CA ILE A 133 -6.02 -17.23 6.92
C ILE A 133 -5.54 -16.86 8.33
N GLU A 134 -4.67 -17.67 8.95
CA GLU A 134 -4.12 -17.38 10.28
C GLU A 134 -3.41 -16.02 10.31
N ALA A 135 -2.54 -15.75 9.33
CA ALA A 135 -1.84 -14.48 9.22
C ALA A 135 -2.82 -13.31 9.04
N ASN A 136 -3.78 -13.44 8.12
CA ASN A 136 -4.79 -12.41 7.86
C ASN A 136 -5.61 -12.09 9.11
N GLU A 137 -6.16 -13.10 9.80
CA GLU A 137 -6.96 -12.90 11.01
C GLU A 137 -6.16 -12.22 12.14
N LYS A 138 -4.91 -12.65 12.35
CA LYS A 138 -4.02 -12.02 13.34
C LYS A 138 -3.75 -10.55 13.01
N MET A 139 -3.41 -10.26 11.75
CA MET A 139 -3.13 -8.89 11.34
C MET A 139 -4.38 -8.01 11.44
N LYS A 140 -5.56 -8.50 11.01
CA LYS A 140 -6.84 -7.80 11.18
C LYS A 140 -7.13 -7.50 12.64
N LYS A 141 -6.88 -8.46 13.54
CA LYS A 141 -7.01 -8.24 14.98
C LYS A 141 -6.10 -7.09 15.44
N PHE A 142 -4.82 -7.12 15.09
CA PHE A 142 -3.88 -6.06 15.47
C PHE A 142 -4.27 -4.69 14.90
N ILE A 143 -4.77 -4.63 13.67
CA ILE A 143 -5.30 -3.41 13.04
C ILE A 143 -6.48 -2.86 13.86
N LEU A 144 -7.49 -3.70 14.11
CA LEU A 144 -8.72 -3.28 14.78
C LEU A 144 -8.52 -2.92 16.26
N THR A 145 -7.54 -3.53 16.93
CA THR A 145 -7.21 -3.20 18.33
C THR A 145 -6.18 -2.09 18.47
N GLY A 146 -5.68 -1.53 17.36
CA GLY A 146 -4.63 -0.51 17.37
C GLY A 146 -3.26 -1.02 17.86
N ASP A 147 -3.04 -2.34 17.85
CA ASP A 147 -1.78 -2.96 18.26
C ASP A 147 -0.76 -2.93 17.12
N HIS A 148 -0.36 -1.73 16.73
CA HIS A 148 0.55 -1.52 15.61
C HIS A 148 1.94 -2.08 15.89
N GLN A 149 2.32 -2.28 17.16
CA GLN A 149 3.62 -2.84 17.52
C GLN A 149 3.78 -4.27 16.97
N GLN A 150 2.75 -5.11 17.09
CA GLN A 150 2.77 -6.46 16.54
C GLN A 150 2.85 -6.49 15.00
N LEU A 151 2.30 -5.47 14.34
CA LEU A 151 2.39 -5.29 12.89
C LEU A 151 3.78 -4.80 12.45
N ILE A 152 4.42 -3.96 13.26
CA ILE A 152 5.81 -3.52 13.05
C ILE A 152 6.77 -4.70 13.24
N ASP A 153 6.56 -5.51 14.27
CA ASP A 153 7.36 -6.68 14.62
C ASP A 153 6.85 -7.96 13.94
N TYR A 154 6.41 -7.84 12.68
CA TYR A 154 5.81 -8.94 11.90
C TYR A 154 6.73 -10.16 11.81
N GLY A 155 8.06 -9.96 11.81
CA GLY A 155 9.06 -11.04 11.80
C GLY A 155 9.03 -11.94 13.04
N ALA A 156 8.48 -11.47 14.15
CA ALA A 156 8.34 -12.22 15.40
C ALA A 156 7.02 -13.00 15.50
N GLN A 157 6.10 -12.87 14.54
CA GLN A 157 4.73 -13.43 14.61
C GLN A 157 4.65 -14.89 14.15
N GLY A 158 5.78 -15.53 13.86
CA GLY A 158 5.89 -16.95 13.54
C GLY A 158 5.73 -17.30 12.06
N ARG A 159 5.53 -18.59 11.79
CA ARG A 159 5.62 -19.17 10.43
C ARG A 159 4.57 -18.62 9.46
N ALA A 160 3.35 -18.39 9.93
CA ALA A 160 2.27 -17.84 9.10
C ALA A 160 2.65 -16.48 8.50
N PHE A 161 3.23 -15.59 9.30
CA PHE A 161 3.69 -14.27 8.84
C PHE A 161 4.91 -14.35 7.92
N GLN A 162 5.85 -15.26 8.20
CA GLN A 162 6.99 -15.50 7.30
C GLN A 162 6.56 -16.00 5.92
N LEU A 163 5.48 -16.78 5.85
CA LEU A 163 4.88 -17.22 4.59
C LEU A 163 4.08 -16.10 3.91
N ALA A 164 3.35 -15.30 4.70
CA ALA A 164 2.54 -14.19 4.21
C ALA A 164 3.36 -13.02 3.68
N ILE A 165 4.54 -12.76 4.26
CA ILE A 165 5.42 -11.65 3.92
C ILE A 165 6.81 -12.22 3.58
N PRO A 166 7.00 -12.89 2.42
CA PRO A 166 8.32 -13.37 2.01
C PRO A 166 9.32 -12.24 1.85
N THR A 167 8.83 -11.09 1.40
CA THR A 167 9.54 -9.83 1.21
C THR A 167 8.59 -8.68 1.63
N PRO A 168 9.12 -7.56 2.17
CA PRO A 168 8.31 -6.59 2.90
C PRO A 168 7.57 -5.58 2.02
N GLU A 169 7.94 -5.40 0.76
CA GLU A 169 7.50 -4.30 -0.11
C GLU A 169 5.98 -4.24 -0.31
N HIS A 170 5.29 -5.37 -0.36
CA HIS A 170 3.83 -5.40 -0.45
C HIS A 170 3.13 -5.15 0.89
N TYR A 171 3.82 -5.39 2.01
CA TYR A 171 3.27 -5.24 3.36
C TYR A 171 3.48 -3.83 3.92
N LEU A 172 4.64 -3.21 3.67
CA LEU A 172 5.00 -1.89 4.19
C LEU A 172 3.96 -0.78 3.92
N PRO A 173 3.27 -0.72 2.76
CA PRO A 173 2.23 0.28 2.50
C PRO A 173 1.12 0.31 3.56
N LEU A 174 0.77 -0.83 4.17
CA LEU A 174 -0.19 -0.89 5.29
C LEU A 174 0.32 -0.07 6.48
N LEU A 175 1.61 -0.22 6.82
CA LEU A 175 2.20 0.48 7.96
C LEU A 175 2.23 2.00 7.75
N TYR A 176 2.39 2.46 6.52
CA TYR A 176 2.29 3.90 6.20
C TYR A 176 0.90 4.44 6.47
N ALA A 177 -0.15 3.73 6.05
CA ALA A 177 -1.53 4.14 6.32
C ALA A 177 -1.83 4.15 7.83
N LEU A 178 -1.50 3.06 8.53
CA LEU A 178 -1.77 2.92 9.98
C LEU A 178 -1.03 3.96 10.83
N ALA A 179 0.20 4.32 10.45
CA ALA A 179 0.99 5.35 11.14
C ALA A 179 0.33 6.73 11.12
N LEU A 180 -0.55 6.97 10.16
CA LEU A 180 -1.21 8.25 9.96
C LEU A 180 -2.55 8.37 10.68
N LYS A 181 -3.04 7.30 11.31
CA LYS A 181 -4.27 7.30 12.10
C LYS A 181 -4.15 8.30 13.27
N GLU A 182 -5.12 9.21 13.39
CA GLU A 182 -5.28 10.10 14.54
C GLU A 182 -6.13 9.44 15.65
N GLU A 183 -6.07 9.99 16.87
CA GLU A 183 -6.67 9.35 18.06
C GLU A 183 -8.19 9.17 17.95
N ASP A 184 -8.88 10.12 17.33
CA ASP A 184 -10.33 10.19 17.15
C ASP A 184 -10.85 9.43 15.92
N GLU A 185 -9.96 8.88 15.09
CA GLU A 185 -10.34 8.19 13.86
C GLU A 185 -10.66 6.71 14.07
N GLU A 186 -11.64 6.21 13.32
CA GLU A 186 -11.97 4.80 13.27
C GLU A 186 -11.19 4.08 12.17
N VAL A 187 -11.03 2.76 12.37
CA VAL A 187 -10.46 1.85 11.36
C VAL A 187 -11.53 0.84 10.96
N SER A 188 -11.74 0.70 9.66
CA SER A 188 -12.65 -0.30 9.10
C SER A 188 -11.95 -1.14 8.04
N LEU A 189 -12.39 -2.40 7.93
CA LEU A 189 -11.86 -3.36 6.98
C LEU A 189 -12.94 -3.66 5.93
N PHE A 190 -12.53 -3.71 4.66
CA PHE A 190 -13.40 -4.08 3.55
C PHE A 190 -12.62 -4.88 2.50
N ASN A 191 -13.33 -5.48 1.54
CA ASN A 191 -12.72 -6.33 0.50
C ASN A 191 -11.85 -7.48 1.05
N ASP A 192 -12.14 -7.94 2.28
CA ASP A 192 -11.41 -9.00 2.98
C ASP A 192 -11.73 -10.37 2.38
N LYS A 193 -10.93 -10.76 1.37
CA LYS A 193 -11.06 -12.02 0.66
C LYS A 193 -9.69 -12.62 0.39
N ALA A 194 -9.57 -13.92 0.60
CA ALA A 194 -8.44 -14.70 0.10
C ALA A 194 -8.63 -15.03 -1.38
N VAL A 195 -7.53 -15.01 -2.14
CA VAL A 195 -7.48 -15.31 -3.57
C VAL A 195 -6.31 -16.24 -3.83
N GLY A 196 -6.55 -17.32 -4.59
CA GLY A 196 -5.49 -18.25 -5.00
C GLY A 196 -4.70 -18.84 -3.82
N GLY A 197 -5.32 -18.97 -2.65
CA GLY A 197 -4.75 -19.61 -1.45
C GLY A 197 -3.76 -18.75 -0.65
N SER A 198 -3.06 -17.82 -1.30
CA SER A 198 -1.85 -17.18 -0.74
C SER A 198 -1.78 -15.66 -0.95
N LEU A 199 -2.89 -15.06 -1.37
CA LEU A 199 -3.09 -13.61 -1.48
C LEU A 199 -4.31 -13.21 -0.65
N THR A 200 -4.27 -12.07 0.04
CA THR A 200 -5.47 -11.44 0.60
C THR A 200 -5.67 -10.04 0.07
N MET A 201 -6.93 -9.72 -0.23
CA MET A 201 -7.36 -8.44 -0.82
C MET A 201 -7.90 -7.44 0.20
N THR A 202 -7.66 -7.74 1.49
CA THR A 202 -8.08 -6.94 2.64
C THR A 202 -7.65 -5.49 2.48
N SER A 203 -8.62 -4.58 2.53
CA SER A 203 -8.43 -3.15 2.43
C SER A 203 -8.75 -2.49 3.76
N VAL A 204 -7.96 -1.48 4.12
CA VAL A 204 -8.10 -0.73 5.39
C VAL A 204 -8.50 0.70 5.07
N LYS A 205 -9.59 1.18 5.68
CA LYS A 205 -9.99 2.58 5.65
C LYS A 205 -9.80 3.18 7.03
N ILE A 206 -9.15 4.34 7.08
CA ILE A 206 -8.90 5.12 8.29
C ILE A 206 -9.55 6.49 8.10
N GLY A 207 -10.30 6.93 9.11
CA GLY A 207 -10.97 8.21 9.12
C GLY A 207 -12.39 8.09 9.66
N ASN A 208 -13.00 9.24 9.93
CA ASN A 208 -14.34 9.29 10.48
C ASN A 208 -15.37 8.82 9.44
N ALA A 209 -16.43 8.16 9.92
CA ALA A 209 -17.62 7.94 9.11
C ALA A 209 -18.28 9.31 8.87
N GLU A 210 -18.11 9.86 7.67
CA GLU A 210 -19.04 10.88 7.14
C GLU A 210 -20.36 10.23 6.71
#